data_AF-A0A101XPE2-F1
#
_entry.id   AF-A0A101XPE2-F1
#
_cell.length_a   1.000
_cell.length_b   1.000
_cell.length_c   1.000
_cell.angle_alpha   90.00
_cell.angle_beta   90.00
_cell.angle_gamma   90.00
#
_symmetry.space_group_name_H-M   'P 1'
#
loop_
_entity.id
_entity.type
_entity.pdbx_description
1 polymer ?
#
loop_
_entity_poly.entity_id
_entity_poly.type
_entity_poly.pdbx_seq_one_letter_code
_entity_poly.pdbx_strand_id
1 'polypeptide(L)'
;MTILEQVTFDLDGTLADAPFERLVLPHVYKELLRLGIAQPQERLFKEQLRRFEEERRVDAFHWDDLVLQVLRAEGIEASLVMAELIEREDVAKALSEERLFPDVIAGLRAIRALGFGISVLTNGHARYQRAVFAKMGVSDLFDVIVGPDILGTSKPNPAVFSHESLTLPVRMHVGDLLTQDVAVAKNAGIRGVMVARPRQTVEGFDRLRAYTPAERPHVALTSGLLLRQYEKEHRYLARPLPAAALTKDSAAFPDAIVFSLEELPALLCTP
;
A
#
# COMPACT_ATOMS: atom_id res chain seq x y z
N MET A 1 -12.16 14.95 22.23
CA MET A 1 -10.74 14.75 22.55
C MET A 1 -9.93 15.43 21.48
N THR A 2 -8.86 16.15 21.82
CA THR A 2 -7.94 16.72 20.83
C THR A 2 -7.07 15.59 20.29
N ILE A 3 -7.11 15.36 18.99
CA ILE A 3 -6.23 14.38 18.32
C ILE A 3 -4.82 14.97 18.30
N LEU A 4 -3.83 14.24 18.81
CA LEU A 4 -2.44 14.71 18.95
C LEU A 4 -1.45 13.98 18.03
N GLU A 5 -1.79 12.77 17.59
CA GLU A 5 -0.96 11.92 16.73
C GLU A 5 -1.85 11.15 15.75
N GLN A 6 -1.25 10.53 14.73
CA GLN A 6 -1.95 9.72 13.74
C GLN A 6 -1.30 8.36 13.50
N VAL A 7 -2.10 7.43 12.98
CA VAL A 7 -1.64 6.16 12.41
C VAL A 7 -1.75 6.24 10.90
N THR A 8 -0.67 5.87 10.21
CA THR A 8 -0.67 5.81 8.73
C THR A 8 -0.76 4.37 8.26
N PHE A 9 -1.51 4.14 7.19
CA PHE A 9 -1.77 2.81 6.62
C PHE A 9 -1.34 2.75 5.16
N ASP A 10 -0.67 1.69 4.76
CA ASP A 10 -0.66 1.28 3.36
C ASP A 10 -2.09 0.89 2.90
N LEU A 11 -2.31 0.75 1.58
CA LEU A 11 -3.60 0.40 0.99
C LEU A 11 -3.66 -1.04 0.49
N ASP A 12 -2.84 -1.38 -0.50
CA ASP A 12 -2.94 -2.61 -1.30
C ASP A 12 -2.29 -3.78 -0.55
N GLY A 13 -3.09 -4.73 -0.06
CA GLY A 13 -2.58 -5.78 0.82
C GLY A 13 -2.66 -5.43 2.31
N THR A 14 -3.11 -4.22 2.64
CA THR A 14 -3.23 -3.73 4.02
C THR A 14 -4.69 -3.42 4.39
N LEU A 15 -5.32 -2.48 3.66
CA LEU A 15 -6.73 -2.09 3.85
C LEU A 15 -7.66 -2.86 2.91
N ALA A 16 -7.21 -3.18 1.70
CA ALA A 16 -7.99 -3.88 0.69
C ALA A 16 -7.11 -4.80 -0.16
N ASP A 17 -7.73 -5.79 -0.81
CA ASP A 17 -7.05 -6.66 -1.79
C ASP A 17 -6.94 -5.95 -3.14
N ALA A 18 -6.00 -5.00 -3.20
CA ALA A 18 -5.58 -4.25 -4.38
C ALA A 18 -6.71 -3.77 -5.32
N PRO A 19 -7.69 -2.96 -4.85
CA PRO A 19 -8.91 -2.66 -5.61
C PRO A 19 -8.62 -1.93 -6.92
N PHE A 20 -7.63 -1.03 -6.96
CA PHE A 20 -7.27 -0.34 -8.20
C PHE A 20 -6.70 -1.33 -9.24
N GLU A 21 -5.72 -2.15 -8.84
CA GLU A 21 -5.10 -3.13 -9.74
C GLU A 21 -6.12 -4.19 -10.21
N ARG A 22 -6.96 -4.69 -9.30
CA ARG A 22 -7.83 -5.84 -9.58
C ARG A 22 -9.17 -5.46 -10.22
N LEU A 23 -9.65 -4.24 -10.01
CA LEU A 23 -10.99 -3.82 -10.43
C LEU A 23 -10.96 -2.67 -11.43
N VAL A 24 -9.92 -1.83 -11.46
CA VAL A 24 -9.82 -0.70 -12.40
C VAL A 24 -8.93 -1.03 -13.60
N LEU A 25 -7.71 -1.54 -13.38
CA LEU A 25 -6.78 -1.84 -14.48
C LEU A 25 -7.31 -2.82 -15.55
N PRO A 26 -8.14 -3.84 -15.23
CA PRO A 26 -8.74 -4.68 -16.27
C PRO A 26 -9.56 -3.88 -17.29
N HIS A 27 -10.23 -2.82 -16.86
CA HIS A 27 -10.97 -1.94 -17.76
C HIS A 27 -10.02 -1.04 -18.56
N VAL A 28 -8.91 -0.58 -17.97
CA VAL A 28 -7.83 0.11 -18.72
C VAL A 28 -7.32 -0.77 -19.87
N TYR A 29 -6.98 -2.03 -19.57
CA TYR A 29 -6.49 -2.97 -20.58
C TYR A 29 -7.53 -3.21 -21.68
N LYS A 30 -8.81 -3.32 -21.33
CA LYS A 30 -9.90 -3.50 -22.29
C LYS A 30 -10.06 -2.29 -23.21
N GLU A 31 -9.96 -1.07 -22.69
CA GLU A 31 -10.02 0.16 -23.49
C GLU A 31 -8.81 0.27 -24.42
N LEU A 32 -7.61 -0.04 -23.93
CA LEU A 32 -6.40 -0.05 -24.76
C LEU A 32 -6.49 -1.06 -25.90
N LEU A 33 -7.02 -2.27 -25.66
CA LEU A 33 -7.28 -3.27 -26.70
C LEU A 33 -8.26 -2.74 -27.76
N ARG A 34 -9.33 -2.05 -27.34
CA ARG A 34 -10.31 -1.43 -28.26
C ARG A 34 -9.69 -0.34 -29.13
N LEU A 35 -8.72 0.38 -28.59
CA LEU A 35 -7.97 1.42 -29.30
C LEU A 35 -6.86 0.84 -30.20
N GLY A 36 -6.66 -0.49 -30.21
CA GLY A 36 -5.70 -1.16 -31.09
C GLY A 36 -4.34 -1.44 -30.45
N ILE A 37 -4.16 -1.19 -29.15
CA ILE A 37 -2.93 -1.57 -28.45
C ILE A 37 -2.91 -3.08 -28.21
N ALA A 38 -2.03 -3.78 -28.93
CA ALA A 38 -1.74 -5.19 -28.64
C ALA A 38 -1.00 -5.33 -27.31
N GLN A 39 -1.36 -6.37 -26.53
CA GLN A 39 -0.73 -6.72 -25.25
C GLN A 39 -0.58 -5.52 -24.27
N PRO A 40 -1.67 -4.79 -23.95
CA PRO A 40 -1.59 -3.55 -23.20
C PRO A 40 -0.91 -3.67 -21.83
N GLN A 41 -1.05 -4.83 -21.17
CA GLN A 41 -0.38 -5.10 -19.89
C GLN A 41 1.14 -5.02 -20.03
N GLU A 42 1.68 -5.68 -21.05
CA GLU A 42 3.13 -5.70 -21.31
C GLU A 42 3.63 -4.31 -21.70
N ARG A 43 2.86 -3.56 -22.50
CA ARG A 43 3.22 -2.19 -22.91
C ARG A 43 3.27 -1.23 -21.75
N LEU A 44 2.25 -1.25 -20.89
CA LEU A 44 2.20 -0.44 -19.67
C LEU A 44 3.29 -0.85 -18.68
N PHE A 45 3.53 -2.16 -18.51
CA PHE A 45 4.59 -2.66 -17.63
C PHE A 45 5.97 -2.21 -18.11
N LYS A 46 6.27 -2.32 -19.41
CA LYS A 46 7.54 -1.86 -19.99
C LYS A 46 7.75 -0.36 -19.79
N GLU A 47 6.72 0.44 -20.04
CA GLU A 47 6.80 1.88 -19.83
C GLU A 47 7.00 2.20 -18.34
N GLN A 48 6.26 1.57 -17.43
CA GLN A 48 6.43 1.76 -15.99
C GLN A 48 7.84 1.35 -15.51
N LEU A 49 8.35 0.21 -15.98
CA LEU A 49 9.69 -0.27 -15.67
C LEU A 49 10.75 0.74 -16.12
N ARG A 50 10.63 1.26 -17.35
CA ARG A 50 11.51 2.31 -17.87
C ARG A 50 11.54 3.53 -16.95
N ARG A 51 10.40 3.96 -16.39
CA ARG A 51 10.37 5.09 -15.43
C ARG A 51 11.10 4.77 -14.13
N PHE A 52 11.01 3.53 -13.65
CA PHE A 52 11.77 3.12 -12.48
C PHE A 52 13.29 3.11 -12.75
N GLU A 53 13.72 2.65 -13.92
CA GLU A 53 15.12 2.68 -14.37
C GLU A 53 15.65 4.11 -14.53
N GLU A 54 14.80 5.05 -14.93
CA GLU A 54 15.10 6.49 -15.03
C GLU A 54 14.96 7.25 -13.70
N GLU A 55 14.77 6.54 -12.58
CA GLU A 55 14.57 7.12 -11.25
C GLU A 55 13.34 8.04 -11.12
N ARG A 56 12.42 8.00 -12.09
CA ARG A 56 11.15 8.75 -12.11
C ARG A 56 10.04 8.01 -11.37
N ARG A 57 10.29 7.70 -10.08
CA ARG A 57 9.39 6.86 -9.27
C ARG A 57 7.98 7.42 -9.14
N VAL A 58 7.82 8.74 -9.00
CA VAL A 58 6.49 9.37 -8.94
C VAL A 58 5.74 9.12 -10.25
N ASP A 59 6.38 9.40 -11.39
CA ASP A 59 5.79 9.19 -12.71
C ASP A 59 5.48 7.71 -13.01
N ALA A 60 6.24 6.77 -12.41
CA ALA A 60 6.01 5.34 -12.53
C ALA A 60 4.65 4.89 -11.96
N PHE A 61 4.03 5.70 -11.09
CA PHE A 61 2.69 5.47 -10.56
C PHE A 61 1.61 6.35 -11.22
N HIS A 62 1.97 7.15 -12.22
CA HIS A 62 1.06 8.05 -12.93
C HIS A 62 0.30 7.37 -14.08
N TRP A 63 -0.69 6.54 -13.75
CA TRP A 63 -1.44 5.74 -14.73
C TRP A 63 -2.05 6.52 -15.91
N ASP A 64 -2.56 7.75 -15.73
CA ASP A 64 -3.08 8.55 -16.86
C ASP A 64 -1.96 8.84 -17.88
N ASP A 65 -0.75 9.11 -17.41
CA ASP A 65 0.37 9.47 -18.27
C ASP A 65 1.04 8.22 -18.84
N LEU A 66 1.13 7.13 -18.07
CA LEU A 66 1.54 5.81 -18.61
C LEU A 66 0.69 5.42 -19.82
N VAL A 67 -0.63 5.52 -19.69
CA VAL A 67 -1.57 5.22 -20.80
C VAL A 67 -1.38 6.20 -21.96
N LEU A 68 -1.27 7.50 -21.69
CA LEU A 68 -1.05 8.51 -22.72
C LEU A 68 0.25 8.26 -23.51
N GLN A 69 1.36 7.93 -22.83
CA GLN A 69 2.63 7.65 -23.52
C GLN A 69 2.55 6.37 -24.36
N VAL A 70 1.89 5.32 -23.88
CA VAL A 70 1.68 4.09 -24.66
C VAL A 70 0.85 4.35 -25.92
N LEU A 71 -0.23 5.14 -25.83
CA LEU A 71 -1.05 5.51 -26.99
C LEU A 71 -0.26 6.35 -28.00
N ARG A 72 0.48 7.35 -27.53
CA ARG A 72 1.33 8.21 -28.38
C ARG A 72 2.42 7.43 -29.10
N ALA A 73 3.04 6.45 -28.43
CA ALA A 73 4.06 5.61 -29.03
C ALA A 73 3.53 4.77 -30.21
N GLU A 74 2.21 4.53 -30.27
CA GLU A 74 1.52 3.85 -31.36
C GLU A 74 0.85 4.81 -32.35
N GLY A 75 1.09 6.12 -32.22
CA GLY A 75 0.48 7.13 -33.08
C GLY A 75 -1.04 7.28 -32.91
N ILE A 76 -1.58 6.85 -31.76
CA ILE A 76 -3.02 6.93 -31.48
C ILE A 76 -3.32 8.22 -30.73
N GLU A 77 -4.12 9.10 -31.35
CA GLU A 77 -4.64 10.31 -30.72
C GLU A 77 -5.89 10.01 -29.87
N ALA A 78 -5.65 9.49 -28.67
CA ALA A 78 -6.68 9.25 -27.67
C ALA A 78 -6.15 9.53 -26.26
N SER A 79 -7.07 9.71 -25.32
CA SER A 79 -6.76 9.82 -23.90
C SER A 79 -7.73 8.95 -23.08
N LEU A 80 -7.23 8.37 -22.01
CA LEU A 80 -8.04 7.67 -21.02
C LEU A 80 -7.70 8.24 -19.64
N VAL A 81 -8.68 8.87 -19.00
CA VAL A 81 -8.52 9.47 -17.68
C VAL A 81 -9.05 8.48 -16.64
N MET A 82 -8.23 8.14 -15.65
CA MET A 82 -8.56 7.14 -14.64
C MET A 82 -9.77 7.54 -13.80
N ALA A 83 -9.88 8.83 -13.45
CA ALA A 83 -11.03 9.35 -12.72
C ALA A 83 -12.34 9.12 -13.49
N GLU A 84 -12.38 9.43 -14.79
CA GLU A 84 -13.56 9.19 -15.63
C GLU A 84 -13.86 7.70 -15.82
N LEU A 85 -12.81 6.87 -15.94
CA LEU A 85 -12.96 5.42 -16.02
C LEU A 85 -13.61 4.84 -14.77
N ILE A 86 -13.18 5.29 -13.58
CA ILE A 86 -13.71 4.84 -12.28
C ILE A 86 -15.18 5.25 -12.11
N GLU A 87 -15.60 6.36 -12.72
CA GLU A 87 -16.99 6.81 -12.71
C GLU A 87 -17.93 5.98 -13.61
N ARG A 88 -17.39 5.19 -14.56
CA ARG A 88 -18.23 4.35 -15.42
C ARG A 88 -18.97 3.29 -14.61
N GLU A 89 -20.25 3.09 -14.93
CA GLU A 89 -21.13 2.17 -14.20
C GLU A 89 -20.58 0.74 -14.11
N ASP A 90 -19.94 0.24 -15.18
CA ASP A 90 -19.38 -1.11 -15.22
C ASP A 90 -18.17 -1.29 -14.29
N VAL A 91 -17.43 -0.21 -13.98
CA VAL A 91 -16.31 -0.18 -13.03
C VAL A 91 -16.83 0.09 -11.61
N ALA A 92 -17.63 1.15 -11.46
CA ALA A 92 -18.12 1.62 -10.17
C ALA A 92 -18.89 0.54 -9.40
N LYS A 93 -19.72 -0.28 -10.09
CA LYS A 93 -20.47 -1.36 -9.44
C LYS A 93 -19.60 -2.46 -8.80
N ALA A 94 -18.34 -2.59 -9.23
CA ALA A 94 -17.41 -3.57 -8.68
C ALA A 94 -16.71 -3.06 -7.41
N LEU A 95 -16.71 -1.74 -7.21
CA LEU A 95 -16.14 -1.04 -6.07
C LEU A 95 -17.21 -0.90 -4.98
N SER A 96 -17.02 -1.60 -3.87
CA SER A 96 -17.91 -1.57 -2.72
C SER A 96 -17.10 -1.67 -1.43
N GLU A 97 -17.70 -1.30 -0.30
CA GLU A 97 -17.09 -1.42 1.04
C GLU A 97 -16.57 -2.83 1.32
N GLU A 98 -17.25 -3.88 0.81
CA GLU A 98 -16.87 -5.29 0.95
C GLU A 98 -15.50 -5.64 0.34
N ARG A 99 -14.87 -4.71 -0.40
CA ARG A 99 -13.49 -4.86 -0.88
C ARG A 99 -12.44 -4.58 0.19
N LEU A 100 -12.80 -3.92 1.29
CA LEU A 100 -11.94 -3.82 2.46
C LEU A 100 -11.80 -5.20 3.12
N PHE A 101 -10.67 -5.44 3.81
CA PHE A 101 -10.57 -6.61 4.68
C PHE A 101 -11.59 -6.52 5.83
N PRO A 102 -12.19 -7.65 6.28
CA PRO A 102 -13.32 -7.62 7.22
C PRO A 102 -13.07 -6.89 8.54
N ASP A 103 -11.83 -6.88 9.03
CA ASP A 103 -11.43 -6.23 10.28
C ASP A 103 -11.18 -4.72 10.16
N VAL A 104 -11.10 -4.18 8.94
CA VAL A 104 -10.59 -2.81 8.73
C VAL A 104 -11.49 -1.78 9.39
N ILE A 105 -12.79 -1.83 9.15
CA ILE A 105 -13.72 -0.82 9.69
C ILE A 105 -13.72 -0.84 11.21
N ALA A 106 -13.76 -2.04 11.81
CA ALA A 106 -13.75 -2.20 13.26
C ALA A 106 -12.42 -1.70 13.87
N GLY A 107 -11.29 -2.08 13.29
CA GLY A 107 -9.96 -1.65 13.74
C GLY A 107 -9.76 -0.14 13.63
N LEU A 108 -10.11 0.48 12.49
CA LEU A 108 -10.02 1.92 12.31
C LEU A 108 -10.91 2.68 13.31
N ARG A 109 -12.14 2.21 13.56
CA ARG A 109 -13.02 2.81 14.59
C ARG A 109 -12.42 2.72 15.99
N ALA A 110 -11.81 1.59 16.34
CA ALA A 110 -11.15 1.41 17.63
C ALA A 110 -9.96 2.35 17.81
N ILE A 111 -9.16 2.57 16.77
CA ILE A 111 -8.05 3.53 16.76
C ILE A 111 -8.57 4.96 16.93
N ARG A 112 -9.62 5.33 16.20
CA ARG A 112 -10.26 6.66 16.32
C ARG A 112 -10.83 6.89 17.72
N ALA A 113 -11.40 5.86 18.35
CA ALA A 113 -11.93 5.94 19.71
C ALA A 113 -10.82 6.20 20.76
N LEU A 114 -9.57 5.85 20.47
CA LEU A 114 -8.40 6.20 21.28
C LEU A 114 -7.88 7.63 21.04
N GLY A 115 -8.48 8.37 20.09
CA GLY A 115 -8.10 9.76 19.80
C GLY A 115 -6.94 9.91 18.83
N PHE A 116 -6.67 8.91 17.98
CA PHE A 116 -5.69 9.00 16.90
C PHE A 116 -6.34 9.40 15.57
N GLY A 117 -5.61 10.21 14.79
CA GLY A 117 -5.92 10.43 13.38
C GLY A 117 -5.60 9.19 12.55
N ILE A 118 -6.23 9.07 11.38
CA ILE A 118 -6.13 7.89 10.51
C ILE A 118 -5.87 8.37 9.09
N SER A 119 -4.73 7.98 8.54
CA SER A 119 -4.28 8.44 7.22
C SER A 119 -3.84 7.29 6.33
N VAL A 120 -4.07 7.42 5.02
CA VAL A 120 -3.57 6.46 4.03
C VAL A 120 -2.31 7.01 3.39
N LEU A 121 -1.23 6.22 3.37
CA LEU A 121 0.05 6.52 2.73
C LEU A 121 0.40 5.37 1.78
N THR A 122 0.13 5.59 0.49
CA THR A 122 0.26 4.60 -0.58
C THR A 122 1.34 5.01 -1.59
N ASN A 123 1.83 4.06 -2.40
CA ASN A 123 2.59 4.37 -3.61
C ASN A 123 1.67 4.64 -4.82
N GLY A 124 0.39 4.30 -4.77
CA GLY A 124 -0.58 4.73 -5.77
C GLY A 124 -0.83 6.23 -5.67
N HIS A 125 -1.07 6.91 -6.79
CA HIS A 125 -1.45 8.32 -6.75
C HIS A 125 -2.75 8.52 -5.96
N ALA A 126 -2.73 9.50 -5.04
CA ALA A 126 -3.82 9.79 -4.12
C ALA A 126 -5.13 10.11 -4.86
N ARG A 127 -5.06 10.78 -6.02
CA ARG A 127 -6.26 11.07 -6.81
C ARG A 127 -7.01 9.80 -7.26
N TYR A 128 -6.30 8.72 -7.59
CA TYR A 128 -6.94 7.46 -7.99
C TYR A 128 -7.56 6.77 -6.79
N GLN A 129 -6.84 6.73 -5.67
CA GLN A 129 -7.32 6.07 -4.47
C GLN A 129 -8.50 6.81 -3.83
N ARG A 130 -8.54 8.14 -3.93
CA ARG A 130 -9.72 8.93 -3.55
C ARG A 130 -10.95 8.58 -4.38
N ALA A 131 -10.81 8.46 -5.70
CA ALA A 131 -11.92 8.05 -6.56
C ALA A 131 -12.40 6.62 -6.22
N VAL A 132 -11.46 5.69 -6.01
CA VAL A 132 -11.77 4.31 -5.59
C VAL A 132 -12.51 4.30 -4.24
N PHE A 133 -12.00 4.98 -3.21
CA PHE A 133 -12.63 5.03 -1.90
C PHE A 133 -13.95 5.79 -1.87
N ALA A 134 -14.13 6.78 -2.74
CA ALA A 134 -15.42 7.44 -2.92
C ALA A 134 -16.46 6.45 -3.45
N LYS A 135 -16.11 5.63 -4.45
CA LYS A 135 -17.00 4.58 -4.97
C LYS A 135 -17.26 3.45 -3.99
N MET A 136 -16.26 3.09 -3.18
CA MET A 136 -16.43 2.11 -2.12
C MET A 136 -17.28 2.63 -0.95
N GLY A 137 -17.51 3.95 -0.84
CA GLY A 137 -18.27 4.55 0.26
C GLY A 137 -17.51 4.66 1.58
N VAL A 138 -16.17 4.65 1.54
CA VAL A 138 -15.31 4.53 2.73
C VAL A 138 -14.40 5.73 2.95
N SER A 139 -14.62 6.82 2.21
CA SER A 139 -13.75 8.02 2.27
C SER A 139 -13.71 8.64 3.66
N ASP A 140 -14.83 8.64 4.39
CA ASP A 140 -14.97 9.27 5.71
C ASP A 140 -14.23 8.52 6.84
N LEU A 141 -13.63 7.35 6.55
CA LEU A 141 -12.79 6.62 7.49
C LEU A 141 -11.40 7.25 7.67
N PHE A 142 -10.95 8.08 6.72
CA PHE A 142 -9.60 8.59 6.64
C PHE A 142 -9.59 10.13 6.71
N ASP A 143 -8.68 10.68 7.49
CA ASP A 143 -8.49 12.12 7.62
C ASP A 143 -7.72 12.68 6.42
N VAL A 144 -6.73 11.93 5.91
CA VAL A 144 -6.06 12.24 4.66
C VAL A 144 -5.63 10.98 3.91
N ILE A 145 -5.67 11.06 2.58
CA ILE A 145 -5.09 10.07 1.66
C ILE A 145 -3.96 10.76 0.91
N VAL A 146 -2.74 10.25 1.08
CA VAL A 146 -1.53 10.75 0.44
C VAL A 146 -0.86 9.66 -0.39
N GLY A 147 -0.27 10.10 -1.50
CA GLY A 147 0.45 9.28 -2.47
C GLY A 147 1.50 10.12 -3.18
N PRO A 148 2.29 9.52 -4.10
CA PRO A 148 3.47 10.20 -4.66
C PRO A 148 3.17 11.49 -5.41
N ASP A 149 1.97 11.63 -5.98
CA ASP A 149 1.49 12.85 -6.64
C ASP A 149 1.32 14.03 -5.69
N ILE A 150 1.18 13.77 -4.39
CA ILE A 150 1.13 14.80 -3.35
C ILE A 150 2.50 14.95 -2.68
N LEU A 151 3.16 13.82 -2.40
CA LEU A 151 4.38 13.79 -1.59
C LEU A 151 5.64 14.22 -2.37
N GLY A 152 5.61 14.19 -3.71
CA GLY A 152 6.78 14.39 -4.56
C GLY A 152 7.83 13.27 -4.47
N THR A 153 7.53 12.21 -3.72
CA THR A 153 8.38 11.04 -3.50
C THR A 153 7.51 9.82 -3.17
N SER A 154 8.08 8.63 -3.09
CA SER A 154 7.35 7.39 -2.83
C SER A 154 8.09 6.49 -1.84
N LYS A 155 7.39 5.53 -1.24
CA LYS A 155 8.04 4.41 -0.55
C LYS A 155 8.97 3.70 -1.56
N PRO A 156 10.21 3.32 -1.16
CA PRO A 156 10.72 3.20 0.21
C PRO A 156 11.53 4.42 0.72
N ASN A 157 11.33 5.63 0.19
CA ASN A 157 12.00 6.83 0.71
C ASN A 157 11.36 7.28 2.05
N PRO A 158 12.10 7.34 3.18
CA PRO A 158 11.53 7.72 4.48
C PRO A 158 10.98 9.15 4.55
N ALA A 159 11.38 10.03 3.61
CA ALA A 159 10.87 11.40 3.54
C ALA A 159 9.34 11.47 3.31
N VAL A 160 8.69 10.38 2.89
CA VAL A 160 7.22 10.29 2.78
C VAL A 160 6.50 10.64 4.09
N PHE A 161 7.13 10.42 5.24
CA PHE A 161 6.52 10.70 6.56
C PHE A 161 6.71 12.14 7.04
N SER A 162 7.55 12.93 6.37
CA SER A 162 7.89 14.30 6.77
C SER A 162 7.12 15.36 5.97
N HIS A 163 6.23 14.94 5.08
CA HIS A 163 5.47 15.85 4.22
C HIS A 163 4.37 16.58 4.99
N GLU A 164 4.14 17.86 4.69
CA GLU A 164 3.18 18.74 5.39
C GLU A 164 1.72 18.27 5.33
N SER A 165 1.37 17.47 4.32
CA SER A 165 0.06 16.84 4.20
C SER A 165 -0.26 15.87 5.34
N LEU A 166 0.77 15.37 6.04
CA LEU A 166 0.63 14.61 7.28
C LEU A 166 0.65 15.59 8.45
N THR A 167 -0.52 16.16 8.76
CA THR A 167 -0.67 17.28 9.70
C THR A 167 -0.44 16.93 11.17
N LEU A 168 -0.30 15.64 11.49
CA LEU A 168 -0.07 15.11 12.83
C LEU A 168 1.21 14.28 12.88
N PRO A 169 1.94 14.24 14.00
CA PRO A 169 3.02 13.28 14.20
C PRO A 169 2.56 11.84 13.97
N VAL A 170 3.35 11.06 13.24
CA VAL A 170 3.02 9.66 12.91
C VAL A 170 3.50 8.75 14.03
N ARG A 171 2.55 8.13 14.74
CA ARG A 171 2.82 7.20 15.84
C ARG A 171 3.34 5.86 15.35
N MET A 172 2.75 5.36 14.27
CA MET A 172 3.17 4.13 13.59
C MET A 172 2.71 4.13 12.14
N HIS A 173 3.39 3.34 11.32
CA HIS A 173 2.97 2.97 9.98
C HIS A 173 2.63 1.48 9.95
N VAL A 174 1.49 1.15 9.37
CA VAL A 174 0.98 -0.21 9.23
C VAL A 174 0.90 -0.56 7.76
N GLY A 175 1.59 -1.63 7.36
CA GLY A 175 1.54 -2.14 5.99
C GLY A 175 1.87 -3.64 5.92
N ASP A 176 1.81 -4.25 4.75
CA ASP A 176 2.04 -5.70 4.57
C ASP A 176 3.44 -6.05 4.07
N LEU A 177 4.19 -5.07 3.56
CA LEU A 177 5.52 -5.27 2.99
C LEU A 177 6.63 -4.84 3.96
N LEU A 178 7.60 -5.72 4.18
CA LEU A 178 8.73 -5.50 5.07
C LEU A 178 9.66 -4.40 4.57
N THR A 179 9.88 -4.29 3.26
CA THR A 179 10.78 -3.28 2.68
C THR A 179 10.08 -1.98 2.35
N GLN A 180 8.81 -2.04 1.94
CA GLN A 180 8.07 -0.85 1.51
C GLN A 180 7.33 -0.17 2.64
N ASP A 181 6.96 -0.87 3.73
CA ASP A 181 6.19 -0.29 4.83
C ASP A 181 6.97 -0.32 6.14
N VAL A 182 7.45 -1.49 6.56
CA VAL A 182 8.16 -1.64 7.84
C VAL A 182 9.51 -0.91 7.81
N ALA A 183 10.35 -1.21 6.82
CA ALA A 183 11.68 -0.62 6.74
C ALA A 183 11.65 0.90 6.50
N VAL A 184 10.73 1.38 5.66
CA VAL A 184 10.61 2.83 5.41
C VAL A 184 10.20 3.58 6.68
N ALA A 185 9.29 3.02 7.48
CA ALA A 185 8.85 3.61 8.74
C ALA A 185 9.99 3.63 9.76
N LYS A 186 10.67 2.50 9.95
CA LYS A 186 11.78 2.40 10.91
C LYS A 186 12.95 3.30 10.53
N ASN A 187 13.24 3.44 9.25
CA ASN A 187 14.26 4.39 8.75
C ASN A 187 13.87 5.86 8.97
N ALA A 188 12.57 6.16 9.13
CA ALA A 188 12.07 7.48 9.52
C ALA A 188 11.95 7.66 11.05
N GLY A 189 12.38 6.68 11.85
CA GLY A 189 12.23 6.69 13.31
C GLY A 189 10.80 6.42 13.78
N ILE A 190 9.94 5.88 12.92
CA ILE A 190 8.54 5.56 13.18
C ILE A 190 8.40 4.06 13.41
N ARG A 191 7.50 3.66 14.31
CA ARG A 191 7.19 2.25 14.53
C ARG A 191 6.62 1.61 13.26
N GLY A 192 7.27 0.54 12.79
CA GLY A 192 6.86 -0.23 11.62
C GLY A 192 6.12 -1.50 12.02
N VAL A 193 4.82 -1.57 11.72
CA VAL A 193 3.97 -2.73 12.03
C VAL A 193 3.61 -3.45 10.74
N MET A 194 3.85 -4.76 10.71
CA MET A 194 3.44 -5.60 9.59
C MET A 194 2.02 -6.13 9.84
N VAL A 195 1.11 -5.95 8.90
CA VAL A 195 -0.16 -6.70 8.87
C VAL A 195 0.00 -7.96 8.02
N ALA A 196 -0.20 -9.11 8.64
CA ALA A 196 -0.19 -10.42 8.00
C ALA A 196 -1.58 -10.71 7.39
N ARG A 197 -1.74 -10.43 6.10
CA ARG A 197 -2.96 -10.79 5.36
C ARG A 197 -2.87 -12.19 4.75
N PRO A 198 -4.01 -12.91 4.65
CA PRO A 198 -4.10 -14.13 3.87
C PRO A 198 -3.61 -13.92 2.44
N ARG A 199 -2.91 -14.90 1.85
CA ARG A 199 -2.30 -14.88 0.49
C ARG A 199 -1.11 -13.92 0.31
N GLN A 200 -1.00 -12.86 1.13
CA GLN A 200 0.16 -11.97 1.17
C GLN A 200 1.35 -12.62 1.92
N THR A 201 1.09 -13.39 2.96
CA THR A 201 2.14 -14.07 3.74
C THR A 201 2.52 -15.46 3.20
N VAL A 202 3.74 -15.92 3.49
CA VAL A 202 4.16 -17.31 3.24
C VAL A 202 3.41 -18.30 4.13
N GLU A 203 3.35 -19.57 3.69
CA GLU A 203 2.74 -20.65 4.45
C GLU A 203 3.38 -20.80 5.85
N GLY A 204 2.53 -21.00 6.86
CA GLY A 204 2.93 -21.19 8.25
C GLY A 204 2.82 -19.94 9.12
N PHE A 205 2.56 -18.76 8.56
CA PHE A 205 2.36 -17.53 9.34
C PHE A 205 1.24 -17.65 10.37
N ASP A 206 0.15 -18.39 10.09
CA ASP A 206 -0.95 -18.57 11.04
C ASP A 206 -0.53 -19.18 12.39
N ARG A 207 0.59 -19.91 12.45
CA ARG A 207 1.14 -20.44 13.72
C ARG A 207 1.55 -19.32 14.69
N LEU A 208 1.85 -18.13 14.17
CA LEU A 208 2.23 -16.96 14.96
C LEU A 208 1.05 -16.39 15.77
N ARG A 209 -0.20 -16.77 15.45
CA ARG A 209 -1.40 -16.37 16.20
C ARG A 209 -1.37 -16.84 17.67
N ALA A 210 -0.55 -17.84 17.99
CA ALA A 210 -0.34 -18.31 19.37
C ALA A 210 0.46 -17.33 20.25
N TYR A 211 1.03 -16.27 19.66
CA TYR A 211 1.87 -15.28 20.36
C TYR A 211 1.25 -13.89 20.28
N THR A 212 1.64 -13.00 21.20
CA THR A 212 1.20 -11.60 21.17
C THR A 212 1.81 -10.85 19.96
N PRO A 213 1.17 -9.79 19.44
CA PRO A 213 1.69 -9.06 18.29
C PRO A 213 3.16 -8.62 18.38
N ALA A 214 3.64 -8.26 19.58
CA ALA A 214 5.02 -7.84 19.84
C ALA A 214 6.03 -9.01 19.87
N GLU A 215 5.59 -10.22 20.23
CA GLU A 215 6.44 -11.42 20.26
C GLU A 215 6.59 -12.06 18.87
N ARG A 216 5.56 -11.91 18.02
CA ARG A 216 5.50 -12.55 16.69
C ARG A 216 6.71 -12.26 15.78
N PRO A 217 7.26 -11.04 15.68
CA PRO A 217 8.47 -10.79 14.88
C PRO A 217 9.64 -11.72 15.24
N HIS A 218 9.89 -11.90 16.53
CA HIS A 218 10.98 -12.75 17.01
C HIS A 218 10.73 -14.22 16.69
N VAL A 219 9.51 -14.72 16.94
CA VAL A 219 9.15 -16.10 16.61
C VAL A 219 9.19 -16.34 15.09
N ALA A 220 8.75 -15.37 14.29
CA ALA A 220 8.79 -15.44 12.84
C ALA A 220 10.23 -15.48 12.31
N LEU A 221 11.15 -14.71 12.91
CA LEU A 221 12.56 -14.73 12.55
C LEU A 221 13.23 -16.07 12.93
N THR A 222 13.04 -16.56 14.16
CA THR A 222 13.68 -17.80 14.65
C THR A 222 13.16 -19.05 13.95
N SER A 223 11.89 -19.06 13.52
CA SER A 223 11.30 -20.14 12.71
C SER A 223 11.60 -20.04 11.21
N GLY A 224 12.33 -18.99 10.78
CA GLY A 224 12.65 -18.69 9.39
C GLY A 224 11.45 -18.25 8.54
N LEU A 225 10.27 -18.06 9.13
CA LEU A 225 9.09 -17.53 8.43
C LEU A 225 9.34 -16.11 7.90
N LEU A 226 9.93 -15.24 8.72
CA LEU A 226 10.19 -13.86 8.34
C LEU A 226 11.23 -13.76 7.22
N LEU A 227 12.25 -14.64 7.22
CA LEU A 227 13.24 -14.72 6.15
C LEU A 227 12.61 -15.13 4.82
N ARG A 228 11.78 -16.18 4.83
CA ARG A 228 11.06 -16.61 3.62
C ARG A 228 10.10 -15.54 3.11
N GLN A 229 9.43 -14.81 4.02
CA GLN A 229 8.58 -13.68 3.65
C GLN A 229 9.39 -12.57 2.98
N TYR A 230 10.52 -12.21 3.56
CA TYR A 230 11.44 -11.20 3.01
C TYR A 230 11.94 -11.61 1.61
N GLU A 231 12.31 -12.87 1.43
CA GLU A 231 12.74 -13.39 0.13
C GLU A 231 11.61 -13.46 -0.91
N LYS A 232 10.38 -13.78 -0.48
CA LYS A 232 9.19 -13.73 -1.34
C LYS A 232 8.97 -12.31 -1.83
N GLU A 233 9.07 -11.33 -0.94
CA GLU A 233 8.86 -9.91 -1.25
C GLU A 233 9.91 -9.37 -2.24
N HIS A 234 11.19 -9.67 -2.05
CA HIS A 234 12.24 -9.24 -2.99
C HIS A 234 12.02 -9.81 -4.40
N ARG A 235 11.60 -11.07 -4.50
CA ARG A 235 11.21 -11.68 -5.78
C ARG A 235 10.00 -10.99 -6.39
N TYR A 236 8.97 -10.71 -5.59
CA TYR A 236 7.76 -10.00 -6.03
C TYR A 236 8.08 -8.60 -6.57
N LEU A 237 8.97 -7.86 -5.89
CA LEU A 237 9.38 -6.51 -6.27
C LEU A 237 10.47 -6.48 -7.36
N ALA A 238 10.88 -7.64 -7.90
CA ALA A 238 12.00 -7.78 -8.83
C ALA A 238 13.30 -7.10 -8.33
N ARG A 239 13.57 -7.20 -7.03
CA ARG A 239 14.76 -6.63 -6.37
C ARG A 239 15.75 -7.73 -6.00
N PRO A 240 17.07 -7.48 -6.11
CA PRO A 240 18.06 -8.42 -5.64
C PRO A 240 17.99 -8.53 -4.12
N LEU A 241 18.17 -9.73 -3.59
CA LEU A 241 18.31 -9.93 -2.15
C LEU A 241 19.52 -9.15 -1.63
N PRO A 242 19.42 -8.49 -0.47
CA PRO A 242 20.57 -7.85 0.15
C PRO A 242 21.64 -8.88 0.51
N ALA A 243 22.90 -8.48 0.44
CA ALA A 243 24.02 -9.34 0.84
C ALA A 243 23.99 -9.69 2.34
N ALA A 244 23.49 -8.76 3.17
CA ALA A 244 23.27 -9.00 4.59
C ALA A 244 21.94 -9.74 4.80
N ALA A 245 21.99 -10.81 5.60
CA ALA A 245 20.79 -11.50 6.02
C ALA A 245 19.89 -10.60 6.88
N LEU A 246 18.58 -10.81 6.83
CA LEU A 246 17.64 -10.14 7.72
C LEU A 246 17.89 -10.59 9.17
N THR A 247 18.06 -9.63 10.07
CA THR A 247 18.25 -9.83 11.51
C THR A 247 17.27 -8.96 12.31
N LYS A 248 17.22 -9.13 13.63
CA LYS A 248 16.41 -8.28 14.52
C LYS A 248 16.79 -6.79 14.48
N ASP A 249 18.03 -6.49 14.09
CA ASP A 249 18.55 -5.12 14.01
C ASP A 249 18.29 -4.48 12.63
N SER A 250 17.72 -5.24 11.69
CA SER A 250 17.37 -4.75 10.36
C SER A 250 16.16 -3.81 10.42
N ALA A 251 16.15 -2.77 9.58
CA ALA A 251 14.98 -1.91 9.42
C ALA A 251 13.74 -2.70 8.92
N ALA A 252 13.94 -3.76 8.15
CA ALA A 252 12.85 -4.64 7.71
C ALA A 252 12.35 -5.61 8.81
N PHE A 253 12.92 -5.59 10.03
CA PHE A 253 12.40 -6.36 11.16
C PHE A 253 11.26 -5.59 11.83
N PRO A 254 10.01 -6.10 11.81
CA PRO A 254 8.85 -5.35 12.30
C PRO A 254 8.83 -5.23 13.81
N ASP A 255 8.32 -4.11 14.32
CA ASP A 255 8.13 -3.88 15.75
C ASP A 255 6.93 -4.67 16.31
N ALA A 256 6.01 -5.06 15.43
CA ALA A 256 4.92 -5.99 15.71
C ALA A 256 4.40 -6.61 14.42
N ILE A 257 3.80 -7.80 14.51
CA ILE A 257 3.02 -8.42 13.44
C ILE A 257 1.57 -8.55 13.91
N VAL A 258 0.62 -8.01 13.17
CA VAL A 258 -0.82 -8.14 13.45
C VAL A 258 -1.51 -8.95 12.37
N PHE A 259 -2.56 -9.70 12.71
CA PHE A 259 -3.42 -10.40 11.75
C PHE A 259 -4.76 -9.69 11.54
N SER A 260 -5.08 -8.74 12.39
CA SER A 260 -6.27 -7.88 12.33
C SER A 260 -5.90 -6.47 12.79
N LEU A 261 -6.49 -5.45 12.17
CA LEU A 261 -6.34 -4.07 12.62
C LEU A 261 -6.93 -3.86 14.03
N GLU A 262 -7.79 -4.76 14.50
CA GLU A 262 -8.33 -4.75 15.87
C GLU A 262 -7.26 -5.04 16.93
N GLU A 263 -6.07 -5.52 16.55
CA GLU A 263 -4.94 -5.72 17.47
C GLU A 263 -4.11 -4.43 17.68
N LEU A 264 -4.26 -3.42 16.83
CA LEU A 264 -3.50 -2.17 16.88
C LEU A 264 -3.77 -1.30 18.13
N PRO A 265 -5.01 -1.19 18.66
CA PRO A 265 -5.29 -0.41 19.87
C PRO A 265 -4.37 -0.76 21.05
N ALA A 266 -4.08 -2.04 21.26
CA ALA A 266 -3.18 -2.49 22.33
C ALA A 266 -1.74 -1.99 22.13
N LEU A 267 -1.28 -1.90 20.88
CA LEU A 267 0.06 -1.42 20.52
C LEU A 267 0.19 0.10 20.60
N LEU A 268 -0.92 0.83 20.44
CA LEU A 268 -0.94 2.28 20.57
C LEU A 268 -0.84 2.75 22.03
N CYS A 269 -1.37 1.96 22.96
CA CYS A 269 -1.30 2.23 24.40
C CYS A 269 0.07 1.94 25.02
N THR A 270 0.97 1.27 24.31
CA THR A 270 2.35 1.04 24.75
C THR A 270 3.25 2.17 24.24
N PRO A 271 4.22 2.66 25.06
CA PRO A 271 5.16 3.71 24.68
C PRO A 271 5.97 3.42 23.41
#